data_AF-A0A1G9JVK1-F1
#
_entry.id   AF-A0A1G9JVK1-F1
#
_cell.length_a   1.000
_cell.length_b   1.000
_cell.length_c   1.000
_cell.angle_alpha   90.00
_cell.angle_beta   90.00
_cell.angle_gamma   90.00
#
_symmetry.space_group_name_H-M   'P 1'
#
loop_
_entity.id
_entity.type
_entity.pdbx_description
1 polymer ?
#
loop_
_entity_poly.entity_id
_entity_poly.type
_entity_poly.pdbx_seq_one_letter_code
_entity_poly.pdbx_strand_id
1 'polypeptide(L)' 'MTALAAADTLSLHPETVRILARSGAFPNAYKTGTGGPSARIRIPWADVEDYRQLQPRAAE' A
#
# COMPACT_ATOMS: atom_id res chain seq x y z
N MET A 1 0.69 -8.88 -2.26
CA MET A 1 -0.56 -8.53 -2.97
C MET A 1 -0.34 -7.29 -3.86
N THR A 2 -1.31 -6.90 -4.69
CA THR A 2 -1.25 -5.64 -5.47
C THR A 2 -1.75 -4.46 -4.65
N ALA A 3 -1.38 -3.23 -5.04
CA ALA A 3 -1.91 -2.02 -4.40
C ALA A 3 -3.45 -1.95 -4.37
N LEU A 4 -4.13 -2.52 -5.37
CA LEU A 4 -5.59 -2.65 -5.40
C LEU A 4 -6.13 -3.57 -4.30
N ALA A 5 -5.52 -4.73 -4.09
CA ALA A 5 -5.94 -5.66 -3.05
C ALA A 5 -5.65 -5.13 -1.64
N ALA A 6 -4.52 -4.43 -1.47
CA ALA A 6 -4.19 -3.74 -0.21
C ALA A 6 -5.18 -2.60 0.06
N ALA A 7 -5.54 -1.84 -0.97
CA ALA A 7 -6.54 -0.79 -0.89
C ALA A 7 -7.92 -1.32 -0.47
N ASP A 8 -8.36 -2.41 -1.08
CA ASP A 8 -9.61 -3.09 -0.70
C ASP A 8 -9.59 -3.55 0.77
N THR A 9 -8.49 -4.18 1.20
CA THR A 9 -8.31 -4.66 2.59
C THR A 9 -8.32 -3.52 3.61
N LEU A 10 -7.70 -2.40 3.27
CA LEU A 10 -7.62 -1.21 4.14
C LEU A 10 -8.82 -0.28 3.97
N SER A 11 -9.76 -0.59 3.07
CA SER A 11 -10.83 0.31 2.64
C SER A 11 -10.33 1.70 2.22
N LEU A 12 -9.14 1.75 1.61
CA LEU A 12 -8.47 2.95 1.11
C LEU A 12 -8.56 3.04 -0.42
N HIS A 13 -8.35 4.23 -0.97
CA HIS A 13 -8.24 4.39 -2.41
C HIS A 13 -6.91 3.79 -2.92
N PRO A 14 -6.86 3.10 -4.08
CA PRO A 14 -5.62 2.55 -4.62
C PRO A 14 -4.58 3.65 -4.89
N GLU A 15 -5.01 4.88 -5.19
CA GLU A 15 -4.12 6.04 -5.30
C GLU A 15 -3.43 6.35 -3.97
N THR A 16 -4.17 6.36 -2.85
CA THR A 16 -3.62 6.56 -1.50
C THR A 16 -2.58 5.51 -1.17
N VAL A 17 -2.85 4.24 -1.48
CA VAL A 17 -1.90 3.15 -1.26
C VAL A 17 -0.62 3.33 -2.09
N ARG A 18 -0.73 3.86 -3.32
CA ARG A 18 0.45 4.21 -4.13
C ARG A 18 1.25 5.36 -3.53
N ILE A 19 0.58 6.39 -3.02
CA ILE A 19 1.21 7.53 -2.36
C ILE A 19 1.93 7.06 -1.10
N LEU A 20 1.27 6.24 -0.26
CA LEU A 20 1.84 5.65 0.95
C LEU A 20 3.06 4.78 0.64
N ALA A 21 2.98 3.93 -0.37
CA ALA A 21 4.12 3.15 -0.83
C ALA A 21 5.28 4.04 -1.30
N ARG A 22 4.98 5.16 -1.95
CA ARG A 22 5.99 6.14 -2.41
C ARG A 22 6.56 6.97 -1.26
N SER A 23 5.77 7.24 -0.22
CA SER A 23 6.17 7.93 1.00
C SER A 23 7.00 7.05 1.94
N GLY A 24 7.09 5.73 1.68
CA GLY A 24 7.84 4.80 2.53
C GLY A 24 7.03 4.23 3.70
N ALA A 25 5.70 4.36 3.69
CA ALA A 25 4.82 3.75 4.69
C ALA A 25 4.79 2.21 4.60
N PHE A 26 5.24 1.66 3.48
CA PHE A 26 5.40 0.23 3.27
C PHE A 26 6.87 -0.06 2.95
N PRO A 27 7.72 -0.32 3.96
CA PRO A 27 9.16 -0.54 3.78
C PRO A 27 9.50 -1.70 2.84
N ASN A 28 8.65 -2.72 2.74
CA ASN A 28 8.86 -3.86 1.84
C ASN A 28 8.00 -3.77 0.57
N ALA A 29 7.30 -2.66 0.31
CA ALA A 29 6.62 -2.46 -0.96
C ALA A 29 7.64 -2.27 -2.08
N TYR A 30 7.44 -2.98 -3.19
CA TYR A 30 8.30 -2.88 -4.36
C TYR A 30 7.49 -2.76 -5.63
N LYS A 31 8.01 -2.00 -6.60
CA LYS A 31 7.43 -1.89 -7.92
C LYS A 31 7.79 -3.15 -8.71
N THR A 32 6.80 -3.89 -9.19
CA THR A 32 6.99 -4.99 -10.13
C THR A 32 6.61 -4.53 -11.54
N GLY A 33 7.62 -4.43 -12.41
CA GLY A 33 7.47 -4.05 -13.82
C GLY A 33 8.39 -2.91 -14.27
N THR A 34 8.56 -2.81 -15.59
CA THR A 34 9.44 -1.84 -16.27
C THR A 34 8.95 -0.41 -16.05
N GLY A 35 9.46 0.28 -15.02
CA GLY A 35 9.65 1.73 -14.87
C GLY A 35 8.49 2.73 -15.06
N GLY A 36 7.49 2.44 -15.89
CA GLY A 36 6.46 3.36 -16.33
C GLY A 36 5.34 3.61 -15.30
N PRO A 37 4.47 4.58 -15.59
CA PRO A 37 3.34 4.97 -14.72
C PRO A 37 2.34 3.84 -14.47
N SER A 38 2.29 2.83 -15.34
CA SER A 38 1.42 1.65 -15.21
C SER A 38 2.07 0.46 -14.47
N ALA A 39 3.32 0.57 -14.02
CA ALA A 39 3.99 -0.54 -13.36
C ALA A 39 3.32 -0.84 -12.01
N ARG A 40 3.05 -2.13 -11.76
CA ARG A 40 2.24 -2.58 -10.63
C ARG A 40 3.06 -2.46 -9.35
N ILE A 41 2.51 -1.82 -8.33
CA ILE A 41 3.13 -1.82 -6.99
C ILE A 41 2.66 -3.09 -6.28
N ARG A 42 3.62 -3.87 -5.80
CA ARG A 42 3.41 -5.07 -4.99
C ARG A 42 3.71 -4.71 -3.54
N ILE A 43 2.74 -4.97 -2.68
CA ILE A 43 2.83 -4.71 -1.25
C ILE A 43 2.71 -6.06 -0.55
N PRO A 44 3.68 -6.48 0.27
CA PRO A 44 3.56 -7.70 1.05
C PRO A 44 2.47 -7.55 2.12
N TRP A 45 1.90 -8.68 2.55
CA TRP A 45 0.84 -8.69 3.55
C TRP A 45 1.31 -8.19 4.92
N ALA A 46 2.55 -8.51 5.30
CA ALA A 46 3.16 -8.02 6.54
C ALA A 46 3.10 -6.49 6.66
N ASP A 47 3.42 -5.75 5.58
CA ASP A 47 3.36 -4.29 5.54
C ASP A 47 1.93 -3.75 5.65
N VAL A 48 0.95 -4.45 5.10
CA VAL A 48 -0.48 -4.07 5.21
C VAL A 48 -0.97 -4.30 6.63
N GLU A 49 -0.57 -5.40 7.28
CA GLU A 49 -0.87 -5.66 8.68
C GLU A 49 -0.20 -4.66 9.60
N ASP A 50 1.09 -4.39 9.41
CA ASP A 50 1.86 -3.43 10.19
C ASP A 50 1.24 -2.03 10.07
N TYR A 51 0.91 -1.60 8.85
CA TYR A 51 0.20 -0.34 8.62
C TYR A 51 -1.19 -0.30 9.28
N ARG A 52 -1.95 -1.40 9.23
CA ARG A 52 -3.26 -1.51 9.89
C ARG A 52 -3.15 -1.46 11.42
N GLN A 53 -2.10 -2.02 11.99
CA GLN A 53 -1.83 -1.98 13.44
C GLN A 53 -1.32 -0.60 13.87
N LEU A 54 -0.53 0.06 13.01
CA LEU A 54 0.03 1.38 13.24
C LEU A 54 -0.98 2.51 13.04
N GLN A 55 -2.02 2.31 12.22
CA GLN A 55 -3.11 3.29 12.16
C GLN A 55 -3.80 3.31 13.54
N PRO A 56 -3.66 4.39 14.34
CA PRO A 56 -4.68 4.63 15.35
C PRO A 56 -5.97 4.69 14.55
N ARG A 57 -6.99 3.91 14.93
CA ARG A 57 -8.34 4.10 14.39
C ARG A 57 -8.58 5.59 14.50
N ALA A 58 -8.64 6.29 13.36
CA ALA A 58 -9.11 7.66 13.32
C ALA A 58 -10.58 7.54 13.74
N ALA A 59 -10.79 7.57 15.05
CA ALA A 59 -12.05 7.81 15.66
C ALA A 59 -12.23 9.33 15.55
N GLU A 60 -12.78 9.77 14.42
CA GLU A 60 -13.55 11.00 14.36
C GLU A 60 -14.59 10.92 13.24
#